data_AF-X8DEV4-F1
#
_entry.id   AF-X8DEV4-F1
#
_cell.length_a   1.000
_cell.length_b   1.000
_cell.length_c   1.000
_cell.angle_alpha   90.00
_cell.angle_beta   90.00
_cell.angle_gamma   90.00
#
_symmetry.space_group_name_H-M   'P 1'
#
loop_
_entity.id
_entity.type
_entity.pdbx_description
1 polymer ?
#
loop_
_entity_poly.entity_id
_entity_poly.type
_entity_poly.pdbx_seq_one_letter_code
_entity_poly.pdbx_strand_id
1 'polypeptide(L)' 'MRYIKLGNTGLDISPIAIGAMTYGEPGRGYPVWSLDERTSRPLIKHALDVGINFFVISRS' A
#
# COMPACT_ATOMS: atom_id res chain seq x y z
N MET A 1 -11.87 -11.61 -2.48
CA MET A 1 -12.02 -10.51 -1.49
C MET A 1 -13.44 -9.94 -1.57
N ARG A 2 -14.02 -9.44 -0.47
CA ARG A 2 -15.27 -8.65 -0.50
C ARG A 2 -14.90 -7.17 -0.51
N TYR A 3 -15.35 -6.42 -1.51
CA TYR A 3 -15.05 -4.98 -1.63
C TYR A 3 -16.18 -4.13 -1.03
N ILE A 4 -15.83 -2.92 -0.58
CA ILE A 4 -16.75 -1.90 -0.04
C ILE A 4 -16.61 -0.59 -0.81
N LYS A 5 -17.67 0.23 -0.83
CA LYS A 5 -17.61 1.55 -1.47
C LYS A 5 -16.85 2.56 -0.62
N LEU A 6 -15.92 3.28 -1.22
CA LEU A 6 -15.23 4.41 -0.59
C LEU A 6 -16.15 5.64 -0.60
N GLY A 7 -17.00 5.75 0.43
CA GLY A 7 -17.96 6.84 0.55
C GLY A 7 -18.82 7.01 -0.71
N ASN A 8 -18.95 8.26 -1.18
CA ASN A 8 -19.71 8.61 -2.38
C ASN A 8 -18.86 8.68 -3.65
N THR A 9 -17.62 8.18 -3.62
CA THR A 9 -16.70 8.26 -4.78
C THR A 9 -17.00 7.24 -5.87
N GLY A 10 -17.81 6.22 -5.57
CA GLY A 10 -18.10 5.11 -6.48
C GLY A 10 -17.01 4.03 -6.54
N LEU A 11 -15.83 4.26 -5.95
CA LEU A 11 -14.71 3.33 -5.94
C LEU A 11 -14.97 2.11 -5.03
N ASP A 12 -14.64 0.92 -5.51
CA ASP A 12 -14.64 -0.33 -4.74
C ASP A 12 -13.24 -0.60 -4.15
N ILE A 13 -13.16 -0.61 -2.83
CA ILE A 13 -11.91 -0.81 -2.09
C ILE A 13 -11.96 -2.06 -1.21
N SER A 14 -10.81 -2.66 -0.94
CA SER A 14 -10.69 -3.71 0.05
C SER A 14 -10.99 -3.14 1.44
N PRO A 15 -11.66 -3.89 2.34
CA PRO A 15 -11.96 -3.43 3.70
C PRO A 15 -10.69 -3.32 4.56
N ILE A 16 -9.58 -3.89 4.09
CA ILE A 16 -8.25 -3.77 4.68
C ILE A 16 -7.43 -2.84 3.80
N ALA A 17 -6.76 -1.86 4.42
CA ALA A 17 -5.82 -0.94 3.79
C ALA A 17 -4.39 -1.31 4.17
N ILE A 18 -3.45 -1.21 3.21
CA ILE A 18 -2.02 -1.34 3.49
C ILE A 18 -1.40 0.04 3.60
N GLY A 19 -0.76 0.31 4.75
CA GLY A 19 0.07 1.49 4.94
C GLY A 19 1.37 1.36 4.15
N ALA A 20 1.56 2.26 3.20
CA ALA A 20 2.72 2.29 2.30
C ALA A 20 3.84 3.23 2.80
N MET A 21 3.79 3.68 4.06
CA MET A 21 4.84 4.52 4.67
C MET A 21 6.19 3.81 4.82
N THR A 22 6.21 2.48 4.76
CA THR A 22 7.44 1.68 4.82
C THR A 22 8.09 1.52 3.45
N TYR A 23 7.43 1.91 2.35
CA TYR A 23 7.97 1.79 1.00
C TYR A 23 8.64 3.11 0.61
N GLY A 24 9.93 3.06 0.28
CA GLY A 24 10.69 4.26 -0.03
C GLY A 24 12.19 3.97 -0.20
N GLU A 25 12.92 4.93 -0.75
CA GLU A 25 14.37 4.84 -0.87
C GLU A 25 15.02 5.08 0.51
N PRO A 26 15.70 4.08 1.11
CA PRO A 26 16.30 4.22 2.44
C PRO A 26 17.37 5.33 2.52
N GLY A 27 17.93 5.71 1.36
CA GLY A 27 18.96 6.74 1.24
C GLY A 27 18.43 8.15 0.90
N ARG A 28 17.13 8.33 0.66
CA ARG A 28 16.53 9.64 0.29
C ARG A 28 15.51 10.20 1.28
N GLY A 29 15.20 9.49 2.37
CA GLY A 29 14.27 9.99 3.39
C GLY A 29 14.23 9.13 4.66
N TYR A 30 13.65 9.69 5.72
CA TYR A 30 13.24 8.94 6.91
C TYR A 30 12.01 8.07 6.56
N PRO A 31 11.90 6.83 7.04
CA PRO A 31 12.82 6.12 7.95
C PRO A 31 13.83 5.20 7.24
N VAL A 32 14.98 4.97 7.88
CA VAL A 32 16.08 4.11 7.39
C VAL A 32 15.70 2.63 7.21
N TRP A 33 14.58 2.19 7.81
CA TRP A 33 14.00 0.86 7.65
C TRP A 33 13.00 0.77 6.48
N SER A 34 13.03 1.75 5.56
CA SER A 34 12.22 1.69 4.35
C SER A 34 12.65 0.51 3.47
N LEU A 35 11.69 -0.06 2.74
CA LEU A 35 11.94 -1.09 1.75
C LEU A 35 12.09 -0.43 0.39
N ASP A 36 13.19 -0.71 -0.29
CA ASP A 36 13.43 -0.28 -1.66
C ASP A 36 12.41 -0.94 -2.61
N GLU A 37 12.34 -0.45 -3.85
CA GLU A 37 11.40 -0.96 -4.86
C GLU A 37 11.49 -2.48 -5.05
N ARG A 38 12.71 -3.03 -5.11
CA ARG A 38 12.94 -4.46 -5.38
C ARG A 38 12.42 -5.32 -4.24
N THR A 39 12.60 -4.86 -3.01
CA THR A 39 12.13 -5.58 -1.80
C THR A 39 10.64 -5.37 -1.56
N SER A 40 10.07 -4.24 -1.97
CA SER A 40 8.65 -3.91 -1.83
C SER A 40 7.77 -4.61 -2.86
N ARG A 41 8.26 -4.79 -4.09
CA ARG A 41 7.50 -5.39 -5.20
C ARG A 41 6.86 -6.75 -4.89
N PRO A 42 7.53 -7.73 -4.26
CA PRO A 42 6.89 -9.00 -3.91
C PRO A 42 5.78 -8.83 -2.86
N LEU A 43 5.91 -7.89 -1.91
CA LEU A 43 4.89 -7.61 -0.90
C LEU A 43 3.61 -7.03 -1.54
N ILE A 44 3.80 -6.06 -2.45
CA ILE A 44 2.70 -5.46 -3.20
C ILE A 44 2.03 -6.51 -4.09
N LYS A 45 2.82 -7.35 -4.77
CA LYS A 45 2.27 -8.45 -5.58
C LYS A 45 1.42 -9.40 -4.73
N HIS A 46 1.92 -9.81 -3.57
CA HIS A 46 1.17 -10.70 -2.68
C HIS A 46 -0.15 -10.06 -2.22
N ALA A 47 -0.13 -8.77 -1.87
CA ALA A 47 -1.34 -8.03 -1.52
C ALA A 47 -2.38 -8.03 -2.65
N LEU A 48 -1.93 -7.82 -3.89
CA LEU A 48 -2.79 -7.88 -5.08
C LEU A 48 -3.33 -9.30 -5.33
N ASP A 49 -2.49 -10.33 -5.18
CA ASP A 49 -2.87 -11.73 -5.37
C ASP A 49 -3.97 -12.16 -4.38
N VAL A 50 -3.99 -11.60 -3.15
CA VAL A 50 -5.06 -11.84 -2.16
C VAL A 50 -6.27 -10.89 -2.31
N GLY A 51 -6.20 -9.96 -3.26
CA GLY A 51 -7.29 -9.05 -3.62
C GLY A 51 -7.34 -7.74 -2.82
N ILE A 52 -6.25 -7.37 -2.11
CA ILE A 52 -6.11 -6.05 -1.49
C ILE A 52 -5.76 -5.04 -2.58
N ASN A 53 -6.58 -3.99 -2.70
CA ASN A 53 -6.40 -2.93 -3.70
C ASN A 53 -6.31 -1.53 -3.08
N PHE A 54 -6.42 -1.42 -1.75
CA PHE A 54 -6.41 -0.14 -1.05
C PHE A 54 -5.08 0.10 -0.34
N PHE A 55 -4.31 1.06 -0.85
CA PHE A 55 -3.01 1.46 -0.31
C PHE A 55 -3.06 2.91 0.12
N VAL A 56 -2.60 3.19 1.34
CA VAL A 56 -2.58 4.55 1.91
C VAL A 56 -1.14 5.02 2.08
N ILE A 57 -0.86 6.20 1.53
CA ILE A 57 0.41 6.92 1.73
C ILE A 57 0.13 8.17 2.56
N SER A 58 1.07 8.54 3.42
CA SER A 58 1.07 9.84 4.10
C SER A 58 2.29 10.62 3.65
N ARG A 59 2.10 11.89 3.30
CA ARG A 59 3.21 12.82 3.11
C ARG A 59 3.46 13.49 4.46
N SER A 60 4.62 13.21 5.06
CA SER A 60 5.15 14.05 6.15
C SER A 60 5.58 15.41 5.59
#